data_AF-A0A8T3DJW5-F1
#
_entry.id   AF-A0A8T3DJW5-F1
#
_cell.length_a   1.000
_cell.length_b   1.000
_cell.length_c   1.000
_cell.angle_alpha   90.00
_cell.angle_beta   90.00
_cell.angle_gamma   90.00
#
_symmetry.space_group_name_H-M   'P 1'
#
loop_
_entity.id
_entity.type
_entity.pdbx_description
1 polymer ?
#
loop_
_entity_poly.entity_id
_entity_poly.type
_entity_poly.pdbx_seq_one_letter_code
_entity_poly.pdbx_strand_id
1 'polypeptide(L)'
;METEVDYRVKLKSKKLVVDQLQKYRALIKKLLNEQATINEEVKQQMLQELLRDFDKGVQENILINGESWEDAPNDTVDEENCKTLDDLLDENILETSLKRSSYPKKILPYVVRSLKAERALMGLYKQTVKPQQMTKDPVQETIMNNLSEAAPRIIKQASEVIKSLQALQQRAAGVCQVLGMQPTPESMEVHREVFGMSDIYEMPPILGDVARSSQPLKKAVMEMELSSAYALPIKRLLTASKREESE
;
A
#
# COMPACT_ATOMS: atom_id res chain seq x y z
N MET A 1 29.82 -15.50 -54.08
CA MET A 1 29.31 -14.16 -54.44
C MET A 1 30.53 -13.29 -54.62
N GLU A 2 30.95 -13.11 -55.87
CA GLU A 2 32.08 -12.25 -56.20
C GLU A 2 31.63 -10.80 -55.98
N THR A 3 32.33 -10.08 -55.13
CA THR A 3 32.12 -8.64 -54.95
C THR A 3 32.63 -7.96 -56.21
N GLU A 4 31.71 -7.50 -57.06
CA GLU A 4 32.01 -6.73 -58.26
C GLU A 4 32.80 -5.48 -57.84
N VAL A 5 34.11 -5.49 -58.09
CA VAL A 5 35.00 -4.38 -57.70
C VAL A 5 34.70 -3.23 -58.65
N ASP A 6 34.18 -2.15 -58.11
CA ASP A 6 33.95 -0.94 -58.90
C ASP A 6 35.28 -0.26 -59.21
N TYR A 7 35.66 -0.26 -60.50
CA TYR A 7 36.90 0.31 -61.00
C TYR A 7 36.82 1.83 -61.23
N ARG A 8 35.66 2.44 -61.01
CA ARG A 8 35.44 3.88 -61.22
C ARG A 8 36.20 4.73 -60.20
N VAL A 9 36.68 5.88 -60.65
CA VAL A 9 37.47 6.80 -59.84
C VAL A 9 36.56 7.50 -58.82
N LYS A 10 36.86 7.33 -57.54
CA LYS A 10 36.09 7.93 -56.44
C LYS A 10 36.56 9.34 -56.15
N LEU A 11 35.65 10.29 -56.30
CA LEU A 11 35.86 11.71 -56.05
C LEU A 11 34.82 12.23 -55.06
N LYS A 12 35.11 13.37 -54.44
CA LYS A 12 34.28 13.98 -53.40
C LYS A 12 33.48 15.19 -53.86
N SER A 13 33.90 15.83 -54.95
CA SER A 13 33.29 17.06 -55.46
C SER A 13 33.12 16.98 -56.97
N LYS A 14 31.89 17.29 -57.41
CA LYS A 14 31.51 17.36 -58.83
C LYS A 14 32.13 18.58 -59.49
N LYS A 15 32.19 19.72 -58.78
CA LYS A 15 32.77 20.98 -59.28
C LYS A 15 34.20 20.82 -59.76
N LEU A 16 35.04 20.14 -58.99
CA LEU A 16 36.44 19.93 -59.34
C LEU A 16 36.59 19.18 -60.67
N VAL A 17 35.73 18.20 -60.93
CA VAL A 17 35.72 17.44 -62.19
C VAL A 17 35.30 18.33 -63.36
N VAL A 18 34.25 19.13 -63.18
CA VAL A 18 33.77 20.07 -64.20
C VAL A 18 34.86 21.08 -64.56
N ASP A 19 35.55 21.65 -63.58
CA ASP A 19 36.64 22.61 -63.80
C ASP A 19 37.82 22.00 -64.58
N GLN A 20 38.16 20.73 -64.27
CA GLN A 20 39.22 20.02 -64.98
C GLN A 20 38.79 19.66 -66.40
N LEU A 21 37.58 19.15 -66.60
CA LEU A 21 37.01 18.89 -67.92
C LEU A 21 37.06 20.16 -68.78
N GLN A 22 36.70 21.33 -68.23
CA GLN A 22 36.75 22.59 -68.97
C GLN A 22 38.17 22.94 -69.47
N LYS A 23 39.21 22.67 -68.65
CA LYS A 23 40.62 22.86 -69.06
C LYS A 23 41.00 21.90 -70.19
N TYR A 24 40.65 20.62 -70.07
CA TYR A 24 40.94 19.63 -71.11
C TYR A 24 40.18 19.92 -72.41
N ARG A 25 38.92 20.34 -72.33
CA ARG A 25 38.15 20.82 -73.50
C ARG A 25 38.87 21.97 -74.20
N ALA A 26 39.45 22.92 -73.46
CA ALA A 26 40.21 24.02 -74.05
C ALA A 26 41.51 23.53 -74.74
N LEU A 27 42.18 22.51 -74.20
CA LEU A 27 43.37 21.90 -74.81
C LEU A 27 43.02 21.13 -76.09
N ILE A 28 41.97 20.30 -76.07
CA ILE A 28 41.49 19.55 -77.24
C ILE A 28 41.11 20.52 -78.38
N LYS A 29 40.44 21.63 -78.05
CA LYS A 29 40.13 22.69 -79.01
C LYS A 29 41.38 23.32 -79.62
N LYS A 30 42.40 23.62 -78.81
CA LYS A 30 43.67 24.18 -79.30
C LYS A 30 44.41 23.20 -80.23
N LEU A 31 44.52 21.93 -79.82
CA LEU A 31 45.22 20.89 -80.57
C LEU A 31 44.60 20.65 -81.95
N LEU A 32 43.27 20.60 -82.04
CA LEU A 32 42.56 20.45 -83.31
C LEU A 32 42.64 21.70 -84.18
N ASN A 33 42.72 22.90 -83.59
CA ASN A 33 42.89 24.14 -84.34
C ASN A 33 44.28 24.27 -84.99
N GLU A 34 45.31 23.70 -84.37
CA GLU A 34 46.69 23.67 -84.90
C GLU A 34 46.86 22.69 -86.08
N GLN A 35 45.90 21.78 -86.30
CA GLN A 35 45.89 20.88 -87.45
C GLN A 35 45.27 21.58 -88.68
N ALA A 36 46.12 22.02 -89.59
CA ALA A 36 45.75 22.82 -90.79
C ALA A 36 45.29 22.00 -92.01
N THR A 37 45.25 20.66 -91.91
CA THR A 37 45.04 19.75 -93.05
C THR A 37 43.59 19.27 -93.25
N ILE A 38 42.65 19.71 -92.42
CA ILE A 38 41.26 19.21 -92.40
C ILE A 38 40.30 20.36 -92.78
N ASN A 39 39.29 20.04 -93.61
CA ASN A 39 38.21 20.97 -93.95
C ASN A 39 37.47 21.45 -92.68
N GLU A 40 37.20 22.75 -92.59
CA GLU A 40 36.66 23.39 -91.38
C GLU A 40 35.28 22.85 -90.97
N GLU A 41 34.41 22.46 -91.91
CA GLU A 41 33.10 21.87 -91.59
C GLU A 41 33.22 20.49 -90.94
N VAL A 42 34.10 19.63 -91.48
CA VAL A 42 34.36 18.29 -90.94
C VAL A 42 35.08 18.37 -89.60
N LYS A 43 36.00 19.32 -89.46
CA LYS A 43 36.73 19.60 -88.22
C LYS A 43 35.81 20.00 -87.08
N GLN A 44 34.79 20.83 -87.33
CA GLN A 44 33.82 21.22 -86.31
C GLN A 44 32.95 20.05 -85.86
N GLN A 45 32.50 19.21 -86.79
CA GLN A 45 31.73 18.00 -86.46
C GLN A 45 32.57 17.02 -85.63
N MET A 46 33.80 16.73 -86.06
CA MET A 46 34.72 15.86 -85.33
C MET A 46 35.07 16.40 -83.95
N LEU A 47 35.25 17.72 -83.81
CA LEU A 47 35.50 18.35 -82.51
C LEU A 47 34.32 18.18 -81.57
N GLN A 48 33.09 18.37 -82.05
CA GLN A 48 31.89 18.22 -81.24
C GLN A 48 31.68 16.77 -80.79
N GLU A 49 31.89 15.80 -81.69
CA GLU A 49 31.81 14.38 -81.37
C GLU A 49 32.88 13.96 -80.37
N LEU A 50 34.15 14.34 -80.61
CA LEU A 50 35.26 14.01 -79.72
C LEU A 50 35.07 14.60 -78.32
N LEU A 51 34.61 15.85 -78.21
CA LEU A 51 34.36 16.47 -76.91
C LEU A 51 33.22 15.77 -76.17
N ARG A 52 32.13 15.44 -76.86
CA ARG A 52 30.99 14.71 -76.28
C ARG A 52 31.40 13.32 -75.80
N ASP A 53 32.14 12.58 -76.62
CA ASP A 53 32.55 11.21 -76.32
C ASP A 53 33.61 11.20 -75.21
N PHE A 54 34.50 12.20 -75.17
CA PHE A 54 35.43 12.41 -74.06
C PHE A 54 34.70 12.71 -72.75
N ASP A 55 33.76 13.66 -72.76
CA ASP A 55 33.00 14.03 -71.58
C ASP A 55 32.20 12.84 -71.04
N LYS A 56 31.49 12.13 -71.91
CA LYS A 56 30.73 10.93 -71.54
C LYS A 56 31.64 9.83 -71.00
N GLY A 57 32.78 9.58 -71.65
CA GLY A 57 33.76 8.61 -71.19
C GLY A 57 34.31 8.95 -69.80
N VAL A 58 34.56 10.22 -69.50
CA VAL A 58 35.01 10.66 -68.18
C VAL A 58 33.88 10.54 -67.14
N GLN A 59 32.66 10.91 -67.49
CA GLN A 59 31.49 10.84 -66.61
C GLN A 59 31.11 9.41 -66.21
N GLU A 60 31.19 8.45 -67.15
CA GLU A 60 30.90 7.04 -66.89
C GLU A 60 31.95 6.37 -65.99
N ASN A 61 33.18 6.89 -65.97
CA ASN A 61 34.31 6.34 -65.22
C ASN A 61 34.53 6.99 -63.84
N ILE A 62 33.66 7.91 -63.41
CA ILE A 62 33.78 8.63 -62.13
C ILE A 62 32.59 8.31 -61.22
N LEU A 63 32.88 8.23 -59.92
CA LEU A 63 31.90 8.20 -58.84
C LEU A 63 32.09 9.40 -57.93
N ILE A 64 31.01 10.09 -57.61
CA ILE A 64 31.04 11.22 -56.67
C ILE A 64 30.33 10.78 -55.40
N ASN A 65 31.05 10.69 -54.28
CA ASN A 65 30.52 10.20 -53.00
C ASN A 65 29.84 8.82 -53.07
N GLY A 66 30.21 7.98 -54.05
CA GLY A 66 29.62 6.65 -54.27
C GLY A 66 28.40 6.64 -55.19
N GLU A 67 27.98 7.81 -55.69
CA GLU A 67 26.88 7.96 -56.64
C GLU A 67 27.39 8.16 -58.07
N SER A 68 26.53 7.85 -59.04
CA SER A 68 26.82 8.08 -60.46
C SER A 68 26.86 9.58 -60.78
N TRP A 69 27.44 9.95 -61.93
CA TRP A 69 27.55 11.36 -62.32
C TRP A 69 26.20 12.10 -62.39
N GLU A 70 25.13 11.41 -62.81
CA GLU A 70 23.79 12.00 -62.94
C GLU A 70 23.09 12.14 -61.59
N ASP A 71 23.25 11.16 -60.71
CA ASP A 71 22.60 11.13 -59.40
C ASP A 71 23.31 12.01 -58.37
N ALA A 72 24.62 12.24 -58.57
CA ALA A 72 25.42 13.01 -57.64
C ALA A 72 24.95 14.48 -57.58
N PRO A 73 24.74 15.02 -56.36
CA PRO A 73 24.26 16.39 -56.18
C PRO A 73 25.25 17.38 -56.79
N ASN A 74 24.70 18.39 -57.46
CA ASN A 74 25.50 19.51 -57.91
C ASN A 74 25.89 20.34 -56.68
N ASP A 75 27.19 20.51 -56.44
CA ASP A 75 27.70 21.32 -55.33
C ASP A 75 27.31 22.82 -55.46
N THR A 76 26.68 23.23 -56.57
CA THR A 76 26.18 24.59 -56.79
C THR A 76 24.90 24.76 -55.99
N VAL A 77 25.02 25.33 -54.80
CA VAL A 77 23.86 25.78 -54.04
C VAL A 77 23.29 26.98 -54.76
N ASP A 78 22.06 26.87 -55.26
CA ASP A 78 21.38 28.00 -55.88
C ASP A 78 21.15 29.09 -54.84
N GLU A 79 21.56 30.32 -55.13
CA GLU A 79 21.45 31.45 -54.19
C GLU A 79 19.99 31.72 -53.80
N GLU A 80 19.02 31.42 -54.68
CA GLU A 80 17.59 31.52 -54.40
C GLU A 80 17.12 30.46 -53.38
N ASN A 81 17.65 29.24 -53.47
CA ASN A 81 17.38 28.17 -52.50
C ASN A 81 17.98 28.49 -51.13
N CYS A 82 19.11 29.21 -51.07
CA CYS A 82 19.68 29.68 -49.80
C CYS A 82 18.78 30.74 -49.14
N LYS A 83 18.37 31.76 -49.90
CA LYS A 83 17.54 32.86 -49.38
C LYS A 83 16.20 32.36 -48.84
N THR A 84 15.53 31.48 -49.58
CA THR A 84 14.27 30.88 -49.13
C THR A 84 14.41 30.04 -47.87
N LEU A 85 15.55 29.35 -47.72
CA LEU A 85 15.86 28.60 -46.49
C LEU A 85 16.12 29.52 -45.31
N ASP A 86 16.85 30.62 -45.52
CA ASP A 86 17.13 31.63 -44.49
C ASP A 86 15.84 32.32 -44.03
N ASP A 87 14.95 32.70 -44.95
CA ASP A 87 13.65 33.30 -44.63
C ASP A 87 12.77 32.34 -43.80
N LEU A 88 12.76 31.05 -44.15
CA LEU A 88 12.03 30.02 -43.39
C LEU A 88 12.62 29.83 -42.00
N LEU A 89 13.96 29.87 -41.89
CA LEU A 89 14.66 29.77 -40.63
C LEU A 89 14.30 30.96 -39.71
N ASP A 90 14.32 32.18 -40.24
CA ASP A 90 13.98 33.38 -39.50
C ASP A 90 12.52 33.35 -39.00
N GLU A 91 11.58 32.95 -39.85
CA GLU A 91 10.18 32.81 -39.44
C GLU A 91 10.03 31.79 -38.29
N ASN A 92 10.72 30.65 -38.37
CA ASN A 92 10.69 29.63 -37.32
C ASN A 92 11.33 30.12 -36.01
N ILE A 93 12.45 30.85 -36.10
CA ILE A 93 13.10 31.47 -34.95
C ILE A 93 12.15 32.46 -34.27
N LEU A 94 11.47 33.30 -35.04
CA LEU A 94 10.50 34.27 -34.52
C LEU A 94 9.30 33.57 -33.88
N GLU A 95 8.69 32.59 -34.56
CA GLU A 95 7.56 31.83 -34.06
C GLU A 95 7.91 31.11 -32.75
N THR A 96 9.07 30.45 -32.71
CA THR A 96 9.57 29.75 -31.53
C THR A 96 9.82 30.71 -30.38
N SER A 97 10.41 31.87 -30.64
CA SER A 97 10.67 32.90 -29.62
C SER A 97 9.38 33.49 -29.07
N LEU A 98 8.38 33.71 -29.93
CA LEU A 98 7.05 34.16 -29.52
C LEU A 98 6.32 33.10 -28.69
N LYS A 99 6.38 31.83 -29.10
CA LYS A 99 5.82 30.71 -28.33
C LYS A 99 6.44 30.63 -26.94
N ARG A 100 7.78 30.66 -26.85
CA ARG A 100 8.51 30.62 -25.57
C ARG A 100 8.16 31.78 -24.64
N SER A 101 7.92 32.98 -25.17
CA SER A 101 7.61 34.16 -24.36
C SER A 101 6.12 34.30 -23.99
N SER A 102 5.21 33.89 -24.86
CA SER A 102 3.77 34.11 -24.72
C SER A 102 3.02 32.92 -24.13
N TYR A 103 3.33 31.70 -24.55
CA TYR A 103 2.53 30.52 -24.19
C TYR A 103 2.58 30.17 -22.70
N PRO A 104 3.73 30.23 -22.00
CA PRO A 104 3.75 29.98 -20.56
C PRO A 104 2.82 30.93 -19.80
N LYS A 105 2.77 32.21 -20.20
CA LYS A 105 1.89 33.23 -19.60
C LYS A 105 0.42 32.96 -19.88
N LYS A 106 0.10 32.39 -21.05
CA LYS A 106 -1.26 31.98 -21.42
C LYS A 106 -1.70 30.70 -20.71
N ILE A 107 -0.82 29.71 -20.58
CA ILE A 107 -1.13 28.39 -19.98
C ILE A 107 -1.25 28.47 -18.45
N LEU A 108 -0.39 29.26 -17.81
CA LEU A 108 -0.34 29.41 -16.35
C LEU A 108 -1.73 29.65 -15.70
N PRO A 109 -2.55 30.63 -16.14
CA PRO A 109 -3.85 30.86 -15.52
C PRO A 109 -4.82 29.68 -15.64
N TYR A 110 -4.76 28.89 -16.71
CA TYR A 110 -5.61 27.70 -16.87
C TYR A 110 -5.22 26.62 -15.86
N VAL A 111 -3.92 26.34 -15.72
CA VAL A 111 -3.41 25.35 -14.76
C VAL A 111 -3.67 25.80 -13.32
N VAL A 112 -3.47 27.08 -13.01
CA VAL A 112 -3.79 27.62 -11.69
C VAL A 112 -5.29 27.50 -11.40
N ARG A 113 -6.16 27.73 -12.39
CA ARG A 113 -7.60 27.58 -12.24
C ARG A 113 -8.00 26.11 -12.01
N SER A 114 -7.42 25.17 -12.75
CA SER A 114 -7.72 23.73 -12.57
C SER A 114 -7.27 23.24 -11.19
N LEU A 115 -6.05 23.59 -10.75
CA LEU A 115 -5.55 23.24 -9.42
C LEU A 115 -6.40 23.86 -8.30
N LYS A 116 -6.87 25.09 -8.48
CA LYS A 116 -7.81 25.72 -7.52
C LYS A 116 -9.14 24.97 -7.46
N ALA A 117 -9.67 24.52 -8.60
CA ALA A 117 -10.91 23.75 -8.66
C ALA A 117 -10.76 22.38 -7.98
N GLU A 118 -9.65 21.69 -8.24
CA GLU A 118 -9.33 20.41 -7.58
C GLU A 118 -9.21 20.57 -6.06
N ARG A 119 -8.53 21.63 -5.60
CA ARG A 119 -8.43 21.94 -4.16
C ARG A 119 -9.80 22.26 -3.56
N ALA A 120 -10.66 22.98 -4.28
CA ALA A 120 -12.01 23.27 -3.84
C ALA A 120 -12.85 21.98 -3.69
N LEU A 121 -12.73 21.05 -4.66
CA LEU A 121 -13.38 19.73 -4.62
C LEU A 121 -12.89 18.90 -3.42
N MET A 122 -11.59 18.87 -3.14
CA MET A 122 -11.05 18.20 -1.95
C MET A 122 -11.58 18.80 -0.64
N GLY A 123 -11.82 20.12 -0.62
CA GLY A 123 -12.47 20.80 0.50
C GLY A 123 -13.87 20.25 0.81
N LEU A 124 -14.65 19.92 -0.23
CA LEU A 124 -15.98 19.32 -0.07
C LEU A 124 -15.90 17.91 0.55
N TYR A 125 -14.91 17.09 0.14
CA TYR A 125 -14.74 15.74 0.68
C TYR A 125 -14.46 15.74 2.19
N LYS A 126 -13.64 16.69 2.69
CA LYS A 126 -13.34 16.81 4.12
C LYS A 126 -14.57 17.04 5.00
N GLN A 127 -15.63 17.64 4.47
CA GLN A 127 -16.83 17.94 5.24
C GLN A 127 -17.81 16.76 5.31
N THR A 128 -17.76 15.84 4.35
CA THR A 128 -18.69 14.71 4.24
C THR A 128 -18.43 13.61 5.27
N VAL A 129 -17.19 13.43 5.71
CA VAL A 129 -16.81 12.34 6.62
C VAL A 129 -16.78 12.84 8.07
N LYS A 130 -17.95 12.92 8.72
CA LYS A 130 -18.00 12.99 10.18
C LYS A 130 -17.87 11.56 10.73
N PRO A 131 -16.92 11.26 11.63
CA PRO A 131 -16.82 9.95 12.24
C PRO A 131 -18.13 9.64 12.97
N GLN A 132 -18.69 8.47 12.71
CA GLN A 132 -19.88 8.00 13.39
C GLN A 132 -19.56 7.88 14.88
N GLN A 133 -20.20 8.71 15.71
CA GLN A 133 -20.03 8.64 17.15
C GLN A 133 -20.64 7.33 17.64
N MET A 134 -19.78 6.37 18.03
CA MET A 134 -20.21 5.15 18.70
C MET A 134 -20.59 5.52 20.14
N THR A 135 -21.88 5.72 20.38
CA THR A 135 -22.42 5.75 21.74
C THR A 135 -22.34 4.35 22.33
N LYS A 136 -21.90 4.23 23.59
CA LYS A 136 -21.94 2.96 24.31
C LYS A 136 -23.38 2.48 24.44
N ASP A 137 -23.59 1.17 24.35
CA ASP A 137 -24.92 0.59 24.55
C ASP A 137 -25.42 0.93 25.97
N PRO A 138 -26.58 1.59 26.12
CA PRO A 138 -27.13 1.96 27.43
C PRO A 138 -27.37 0.74 28.33
N VAL A 139 -27.60 -0.44 27.76
CA VAL A 139 -27.75 -1.68 28.51
C VAL A 139 -26.43 -2.10 29.13
N GLN A 140 -25.34 -2.04 28.35
CA GLN A 140 -24.00 -2.37 28.83
C GLN A 140 -23.53 -1.40 29.93
N GLU A 141 -23.83 -0.11 29.78
CA GLU A 141 -23.51 0.90 30.80
C GLU A 141 -24.26 0.65 32.11
N THR A 142 -25.54 0.31 32.04
CA THR A 142 -26.35 -0.04 33.22
C THR A 142 -25.81 -1.28 33.93
N ILE A 143 -25.46 -2.33 33.19
CA ILE A 143 -24.88 -3.56 33.75
C ILE A 143 -23.53 -3.27 34.42
N MET A 144 -22.66 -2.50 33.77
CA MET A 144 -21.34 -2.17 34.30
C MET A 144 -21.44 -1.33 35.57
N ASN A 145 -22.36 -0.38 35.63
CA ASN A 145 -22.61 0.44 36.82
C ASN A 145 -23.12 -0.42 37.98
N ASN A 146 -24.12 -1.27 37.75
CA ASN A 146 -24.64 -2.18 38.76
C ASN A 146 -23.57 -3.14 39.30
N LEU A 147 -22.74 -3.70 38.43
CA LEU A 147 -21.60 -4.55 38.83
C LEU A 147 -20.59 -3.78 39.67
N SER A 148 -20.26 -2.54 39.26
CA SER A 148 -19.31 -1.69 39.99
C SER A 148 -19.81 -1.30 41.39
N GLU A 149 -21.12 -1.17 41.57
CA GLU A 149 -21.71 -0.86 42.87
C GLU A 149 -21.85 -2.10 43.76
N ALA A 150 -22.24 -3.24 43.18
CA ALA A 150 -22.49 -4.47 43.92
C ALA A 150 -21.20 -5.19 44.35
N ALA A 151 -20.18 -5.25 43.47
CA ALA A 151 -18.97 -6.03 43.72
C ALA A 151 -18.22 -5.61 45.01
N PRO A 152 -17.98 -4.31 45.29
CA PRO A 152 -17.30 -3.91 46.53
C PRO A 152 -18.07 -4.27 47.80
N ARG A 153 -19.41 -4.25 47.74
CA ARG A 153 -20.26 -4.60 48.88
C ARG A 153 -20.14 -6.09 49.21
N ILE A 154 -20.22 -6.93 48.17
CA ILE A 154 -20.09 -8.38 48.33
C ILE A 154 -18.69 -8.75 48.82
N ILE A 155 -17.64 -8.11 48.29
CA ILE A 155 -16.25 -8.35 48.73
C ILE A 155 -16.08 -8.00 50.22
N LYS A 156 -16.64 -6.87 50.68
CA LYS A 156 -16.60 -6.49 52.09
C LYS A 156 -17.31 -7.53 52.98
N GLN A 157 -18.53 -7.91 52.61
CA GLN A 157 -19.28 -8.93 53.34
C GLN A 157 -18.53 -10.27 53.40
N ALA A 158 -17.96 -10.72 52.28
CA ALA A 158 -17.14 -11.93 52.26
C ALA A 158 -15.93 -11.82 53.20
N SER A 159 -15.24 -10.68 53.21
CA SER A 159 -14.10 -10.45 54.09
C SER A 159 -14.49 -10.46 55.58
N GLU A 160 -15.67 -9.94 55.92
CA GLU A 160 -16.21 -9.95 57.29
C GLU A 160 -16.59 -11.36 57.74
N VAL A 161 -17.24 -12.13 56.87
CA VAL A 161 -17.59 -13.53 57.14
C VAL A 161 -16.34 -14.39 57.34
N ILE A 162 -15.30 -14.19 56.53
CA ILE A 162 -14.04 -14.92 56.70
C ILE A 162 -13.42 -14.62 58.07
N LYS A 163 -13.38 -13.35 58.48
CA LYS A 163 -12.86 -12.94 59.79
C LYS A 163 -13.67 -13.53 60.95
N SER A 164 -15.01 -13.47 60.86
CA SER A 164 -15.87 -14.00 61.93
C SER A 164 -15.80 -15.52 62.03
N LEU A 165 -15.68 -16.22 60.89
CA LEU A 165 -15.49 -17.67 60.83
C LEU A 165 -14.15 -18.07 61.47
N GLN A 166 -13.07 -17.35 61.20
CA GLN A 166 -11.77 -17.59 61.85
C GLN A 166 -11.87 -17.40 63.37
N ALA A 167 -12.54 -16.35 63.84
CA ALA A 167 -12.76 -16.13 65.27
C ALA A 167 -13.60 -17.25 65.92
N LEU A 168 -14.64 -17.73 65.22
CA LEU A 168 -15.45 -18.86 65.68
C LEU A 168 -14.63 -20.15 65.75
N GLN A 169 -13.80 -20.42 64.75
CA GLN A 169 -12.90 -21.58 64.72
C GLN A 169 -11.94 -21.57 65.92
N GLN A 170 -11.37 -20.42 66.28
CA GLN A 170 -10.50 -20.29 67.46
C GLN A 170 -11.26 -20.56 68.76
N ARG A 171 -12.48 -20.04 68.90
CA ARG A 171 -13.33 -20.31 70.08
C ARG A 171 -13.70 -21.78 70.18
N ALA A 172 -14.10 -22.40 69.08
CA ALA A 172 -14.44 -23.81 69.04
C ALA A 172 -13.23 -24.69 69.40
N ALA A 173 -12.04 -24.38 68.85
CA ALA A 173 -10.80 -25.06 69.20
C ALA A 173 -10.44 -24.91 70.69
N GLY A 174 -10.62 -23.72 71.27
CA GLY A 174 -10.42 -23.50 72.71
C GLY A 174 -11.39 -24.30 73.59
N VAL A 175 -12.67 -24.38 73.22
CA VAL A 175 -13.65 -25.23 73.92
C VAL A 175 -13.28 -26.70 73.80
N CYS A 176 -12.90 -27.16 72.61
CA CYS A 176 -12.42 -28.54 72.41
C CYS A 176 -11.17 -28.84 73.24
N GLN A 177 -10.25 -27.87 73.39
CA GLN A 177 -9.07 -28.01 74.23
C GLN A 177 -9.42 -28.15 75.71
N VAL A 178 -10.35 -27.33 76.23
CA VAL A 178 -10.83 -27.43 77.62
C VAL A 178 -11.51 -28.77 77.87
N LEU A 179 -12.37 -29.22 76.95
CA LEU A 179 -13.03 -30.54 77.06
C LEU A 179 -12.04 -31.71 76.96
N GLY A 180 -10.89 -31.52 76.30
CA GLY A 180 -9.82 -32.51 76.19
C GLY A 180 -8.83 -32.51 77.37
N MET A 181 -8.88 -31.51 78.26
CA MET A 181 -8.04 -31.47 79.46
C MET A 181 -8.59 -32.45 80.52
N GLN A 182 -7.70 -33.27 81.08
CA GLN A 182 -8.02 -34.11 82.23
C GLN A 182 -8.17 -33.22 83.47
N PRO A 183 -9.21 -33.41 84.30
CA PRO A 183 -9.38 -32.60 85.50
C PRO A 183 -8.19 -32.78 86.45
N THR A 184 -7.64 -31.67 86.92
CA THR A 184 -6.53 -31.61 87.89
C THR A 184 -6.89 -32.41 89.14
N PRO A 185 -5.94 -33.12 89.80
CA PRO A 185 -6.24 -33.94 90.98
C PRO A 185 -6.98 -33.18 92.09
N GLU A 186 -6.68 -31.90 92.28
CA GLU A 186 -7.37 -31.01 93.23
C GLU A 186 -8.86 -30.79 92.84
N SER A 187 -9.15 -30.62 91.54
CA SER A 187 -10.52 -30.51 91.05
C SER A 187 -11.28 -31.82 91.19
N MET A 188 -10.62 -32.96 90.97
CA MET A 188 -11.21 -34.28 91.22
C MET A 188 -11.50 -34.55 92.70
N GLU A 189 -10.68 -34.02 93.61
CA GLU A 189 -10.89 -34.13 95.06
C GLU A 189 -12.09 -33.30 95.51
N VAL A 190 -12.20 -32.05 95.05
CA VAL A 190 -13.40 -31.23 95.25
C VAL A 190 -14.64 -31.87 94.63
N HIS A 191 -14.54 -32.43 93.42
CA HIS A 191 -15.66 -33.17 92.80
C HIS A 191 -16.06 -34.41 93.63
N ARG A 192 -15.11 -35.13 94.22
CA ARG A 192 -15.38 -36.25 95.14
C ARG A 192 -16.03 -35.79 96.44
N GLU A 193 -15.61 -34.66 97.00
CA GLU A 193 -16.20 -34.10 98.22
C GLU A 193 -17.63 -33.59 97.99
N VAL A 194 -17.91 -32.97 96.84
CA VAL A 194 -19.22 -32.40 96.53
C VAL A 194 -20.21 -33.46 96.02
N PHE A 195 -19.74 -34.44 95.23
CA PHE A 195 -20.61 -35.42 94.57
C PHE A 195 -20.51 -36.86 95.09
N GLY A 196 -19.59 -37.18 96.00
CA GLY A 196 -19.46 -38.48 96.67
C GLY A 196 -18.92 -39.63 95.79
N MET A 197 -18.17 -40.56 96.39
CA MET A 197 -17.76 -41.82 95.75
C MET A 197 -18.87 -42.88 95.82
N SER A 198 -19.16 -43.54 94.71
CA SER A 198 -19.93 -44.79 94.68
C SER A 198 -19.12 -45.91 94.03
N ASP A 199 -18.43 -46.70 94.84
CA ASP A 199 -17.81 -47.95 94.43
C ASP A 199 -18.75 -49.14 94.70
N ILE A 200 -19.11 -49.81 93.59
CA ILE A 200 -19.31 -51.26 93.39
C ILE A 200 -20.57 -51.91 94.02
N TYR A 201 -21.40 -52.58 93.18
CA TYR A 201 -21.69 -54.04 93.20
C TYR A 201 -22.44 -54.48 91.93
N GLU A 202 -21.87 -55.49 91.26
CA GLU A 202 -22.45 -56.49 90.32
C GLU A 202 -23.24 -56.07 89.06
N MET A 203 -22.86 -56.68 87.93
CA MET A 203 -23.41 -56.53 86.57
C MET A 203 -24.20 -57.80 86.17
N PRO A 204 -25.23 -57.71 85.29
CA PRO A 204 -25.10 -58.28 83.93
C PRO A 204 -25.76 -57.42 82.81
N PRO A 205 -25.61 -57.75 81.51
CA PRO A 205 -25.38 -56.79 80.42
C PRO A 205 -26.62 -56.30 79.68
N ILE A 206 -26.59 -55.03 79.28
CA ILE A 206 -27.32 -54.54 78.10
C ILE A 206 -26.35 -53.71 77.27
N LEU A 207 -25.70 -54.34 76.28
CA LEU A 207 -24.98 -53.64 75.23
C LEU A 207 -26.02 -53.12 74.22
N GLY A 208 -26.63 -51.99 74.56
CA GLY A 208 -27.47 -51.21 73.65
C GLY A 208 -26.63 -50.19 72.93
N ASP A 209 -26.35 -50.47 71.66
CA ASP A 209 -25.82 -49.55 70.67
C ASP A 209 -26.70 -48.28 70.62
N VAL A 210 -26.21 -47.15 71.11
CA VAL A 210 -26.91 -45.86 70.99
C VAL A 210 -25.96 -44.81 70.45
N ALA A 211 -25.95 -44.75 69.12
CA ALA A 211 -25.58 -43.60 68.33
C ALA A 211 -26.10 -42.30 68.95
N ARG A 212 -25.18 -41.47 69.45
CA ARG A 212 -25.49 -40.10 69.85
C ARG A 212 -25.83 -39.27 68.61
N SER A 213 -27.13 -39.21 68.33
CA SER A 213 -27.89 -38.04 67.86
C SER A 213 -27.10 -36.98 67.08
N SER A 214 -26.97 -37.19 65.77
CA SER A 214 -26.57 -36.16 64.79
C SER A 214 -27.79 -35.47 64.16
N GLN A 215 -28.93 -35.44 64.85
CA GLN A 215 -30.23 -35.13 64.23
C GLN A 215 -30.57 -33.64 64.07
N PRO A 216 -30.22 -32.71 64.97
CA PRO A 216 -30.67 -31.32 64.80
C PRO A 216 -29.96 -30.61 63.65
N LEU A 217 -28.67 -30.90 63.44
CA LEU A 217 -27.86 -30.24 62.42
C LEU A 217 -28.22 -30.68 60.99
N LYS A 218 -28.53 -31.97 60.80
CA LYS A 218 -28.97 -32.51 59.50
C LYS A 218 -30.34 -31.96 59.09
N LYS A 219 -31.23 -31.72 60.05
CA LYS A 219 -32.56 -31.14 59.78
C LYS A 219 -32.46 -29.68 59.33
N ALA A 220 -31.59 -28.89 59.96
CA ALA A 220 -31.39 -27.50 59.59
C ALA A 220 -30.77 -27.33 58.19
N VAL A 221 -29.84 -28.21 57.80
CA VAL A 221 -29.23 -28.20 56.46
C VAL A 221 -30.27 -28.54 55.38
N MET A 222 -31.13 -29.54 55.64
CA MET A 222 -32.15 -29.99 54.68
C MET A 222 -33.27 -28.95 54.47
N GLU A 223 -33.68 -28.21 55.51
CA GLU A 223 -34.67 -27.14 55.38
C GLU A 223 -34.14 -25.94 54.55
N MET A 224 -32.85 -25.64 54.63
CA MET A 224 -32.24 -24.57 53.83
C MET A 224 -32.16 -24.94 52.34
N GLU A 225 -31.82 -26.19 52.02
CA GLU A 225 -31.80 -26.70 50.64
C GLU A 225 -33.19 -26.65 49.99
N LEU A 226 -34.26 -26.95 50.74
CA LEU A 226 -35.64 -26.87 50.25
C LEU A 226 -36.09 -25.44 49.95
N SER A 227 -35.62 -24.44 50.71
CA SER A 227 -35.96 -23.03 50.48
C SER A 227 -35.29 -22.44 49.22
N SER A 228 -34.14 -22.98 48.82
CA SER A 228 -33.40 -22.57 47.61
C SER A 228 -34.04 -23.08 46.31
N ALA A 229 -34.91 -24.10 46.37
CA ALA A 229 -35.49 -24.75 45.20
C ALA A 229 -36.71 -24.01 44.60
N TYR A 230 -37.23 -22.98 45.27
CA TYR A 230 -38.43 -22.23 44.86
C TYR A 230 -38.16 -20.82 44.29
N ALA A 231 -37.10 -20.65 43.52
CA ALA A 231 -36.92 -19.47 42.66
C ALA A 231 -37.25 -19.84 41.19
N LEU A 232 -38.47 -19.51 40.74
CA LEU A 232 -38.91 -19.75 39.37
C LEU A 232 -38.21 -18.79 38.37
N PRO A 233 -37.73 -19.30 37.22
CA PRO A 233 -37.17 -18.45 36.17
C PRO A 233 -38.27 -17.74 35.36
N ILE A 234 -38.16 -16.42 35.27
CA ILE A 234 -39.03 -15.53 34.49
C ILE A 234 -38.89 -15.85 32.99
N LYS A 235 -40.00 -16.23 32.36
CA LYS A 235 -40.13 -16.49 30.92
C LYS A 235 -39.88 -15.22 30.10
N ARG A 236 -38.99 -15.27 29.09
CA ARG A 236 -38.93 -14.28 28.00
C ARG A 236 -40.10 -14.52 27.03
N LEU A 237 -41.01 -13.55 26.94
CA LEU A 237 -42.06 -13.46 25.93
C LEU A 237 -41.55 -12.68 24.70
N LEU A 238 -41.78 -13.27 23.53
CA LEU A 238 -42.25 -12.71 22.24
C LEU A 238 -41.80 -11.27 21.87
N THR A 239 -41.27 -11.03 20.67
CA THR A 239 -42.12 -10.91 19.47
C THR A 239 -41.25 -10.84 18.20
N ALA A 240 -41.48 -11.75 17.25
CA ALA A 240 -41.17 -11.57 15.84
C ALA A 240 -42.51 -11.40 15.11
N SER A 241 -42.87 -10.16 14.78
CA SER A 241 -43.95 -9.83 13.85
C SER A 241 -43.80 -8.37 13.41
N LYS A 242 -43.70 -8.17 12.08
CA LYS A 242 -43.77 -6.96 11.23
C LYS A 242 -42.78 -7.20 10.07
N ARG A 243 -43.08 -7.04 8.79
CA ARG A 243 -44.17 -6.39 8.02
C ARG A 243 -44.02 -6.86 6.56
N GLU A 244 -45.11 -7.23 5.87
CA GLU A 244 -45.79 -6.42 4.83
C GLU A 244 -44.82 -6.06 3.68
N GLU A 245 -44.88 -6.70 2.50
CA GLU A 245 -45.92 -6.53 1.45
C GLU A 245 -46.35 -5.07 1.29
N SER A 246 -45.70 -4.35 0.38
CA SER A 246 -46.24 -3.19 -0.32
C SER A 246 -45.46 -3.01 -1.63
N GLU A 247 -46.24 -2.80 -2.68
CA GLU A 247 -45.93 -2.45 -4.08
C GLU A 247 -44.68 -1.58 -4.35
#